data_AF-A0A6C2YS30-F1
#
_entry.id   AF-A0A6C2YS30-F1
#
_cell.length_a   1.000
_cell.length_b   1.000
_cell.length_c   1.000
_cell.angle_alpha   90.00
_cell.angle_beta   90.00
_cell.angle_gamma   90.00
#
_symmetry.space_group_name_H-M   'P 1'
#
loop_
_entity.id
_entity.type
_entity.pdbx_description
1 polymer ?
#
loop_
_entity_poly.entity_id
_entity_poly.type
_entity_poly.pdbx_seq_one_letter_code
_entity_poly.pdbx_strand_id
1 'polypeptide(L)'
;MAHSMNRRSFLTQQTAGGAILLAGGTWVVGQSAAQSAADSKATPKDAPKDATSGGPKEGTPAPKQPAGKPREKKMPIEAELVKAFVIAAHKDLEEVKKLLAAKPGLVNACWDWGGGDFESALGGAAHTGQREIAEFLIAKGARLDIFAAAMLGKLDVVKAMVTAFPGIEKTPGPHGIPLIVHAKMGREPAADVLKFLESLQPKKAT
;
A
#
# COMPACT_ATOMS: atom_id res chain seq x y z
N MET A 1 0.01 -54.18 11.71
CA MET A 1 -1.24 -53.77 12.39
C MET A 1 -1.89 -52.68 11.54
N ALA A 2 -3.14 -52.90 11.14
CA ALA A 2 -3.97 -51.96 10.39
C ALA A 2 -4.58 -50.89 11.33
N HIS A 3 -5.16 -49.85 10.71
CA HIS A 3 -6.02 -48.75 11.21
C HIS A 3 -5.33 -47.38 11.11
N SER A 4 -5.94 -46.32 10.60
CA SER A 4 -7.24 -46.13 9.94
C SER A 4 -7.20 -44.75 9.30
N MET A 5 -7.76 -44.62 8.11
CA MET A 5 -8.02 -43.35 7.43
C MET A 5 -9.01 -42.49 8.24
N ASN A 6 -8.91 -41.17 8.09
CA ASN A 6 -10.08 -40.30 8.19
C ASN A 6 -10.05 -39.29 7.03
N ARG A 7 -10.83 -39.58 5.99
CA ARG A 7 -11.25 -38.60 4.97
C ARG A 7 -12.47 -37.88 5.52
N ARG A 8 -12.49 -36.56 5.51
CA ARG A 8 -13.75 -35.80 5.57
C ARG A 8 -13.91 -34.96 4.32
N SER A 9 -15.13 -35.08 3.79
CA SER A 9 -15.61 -34.64 2.51
C SER A 9 -15.82 -33.13 2.43
N PHE A 10 -15.79 -32.66 1.19
CA PHE A 10 -16.29 -31.38 0.71
C PHE A 10 -17.70 -31.07 1.22
N LEU A 11 -17.93 -29.80 1.57
CA LEU A 11 -19.24 -29.17 1.50
C LEU A 11 -19.07 -27.80 0.86
N THR A 12 -19.41 -27.73 -0.43
CA THR A 12 -19.56 -26.50 -1.20
C THR A 12 -20.89 -25.88 -0.79
N GLN A 13 -20.89 -24.64 -0.30
CA GLN A 13 -22.10 -23.84 -0.19
C GLN A 13 -22.06 -22.73 -1.24
N GLN A 14 -22.91 -22.90 -2.23
CA GLN A 14 -23.29 -21.91 -3.22
C GLN A 14 -24.49 -21.15 -2.65
N THR A 15 -24.39 -19.84 -2.49
CA THR A 15 -25.56 -18.97 -2.28
C THR A 15 -25.64 -17.95 -3.40
N ALA A 16 -26.89 -17.74 -3.81
CA ALA A 16 -27.30 -17.17 -5.06
C ALA A 16 -27.02 -15.65 -5.16
N GLY A 17 -26.68 -15.23 -6.37
CA GLY A 17 -26.61 -13.83 -6.76
C GLY A 17 -27.98 -13.16 -6.75
N GLY A 18 -28.08 -12.04 -6.04
CA GLY A 18 -29.19 -11.11 -6.13
C GLY A 18 -28.99 -10.16 -7.31
N ALA A 19 -30.01 -10.06 -8.16
CA ALA A 19 -30.10 -9.05 -9.20
C ALA A 19 -30.33 -7.66 -8.59
N ILE A 20 -29.53 -6.67 -9.00
CA ILE A 20 -29.81 -5.25 -8.79
C ILE A 20 -30.20 -4.66 -10.15
N LEU A 21 -31.46 -4.25 -10.25
CA LEU A 21 -31.98 -3.36 -11.28
C LEU A 21 -31.28 -2.00 -11.14
N LEU A 22 -30.52 -1.59 -12.16
CA LEU A 22 -30.14 -0.19 -12.34
C LEU A 22 -30.97 0.39 -13.49
N ALA A 23 -31.88 1.29 -13.12
CA ALA A 23 -32.58 2.18 -14.02
C ALA A 23 -31.59 3.17 -14.67
N GLY A 24 -31.98 3.62 -15.86
CA GLY A 24 -31.15 4.30 -16.84
C GLY A 24 -30.46 5.60 -16.43
N GLY A 25 -29.45 5.93 -17.23
CA GLY A 25 -28.70 7.17 -17.18
C GLY A 25 -27.62 7.16 -18.26
N THR A 26 -27.99 7.55 -19.47
CA THR A 26 -27.14 7.67 -20.66
C THR A 26 -25.98 8.66 -20.45
N TRP A 27 -24.76 8.22 -20.77
CA TRP A 27 -23.73 9.11 -21.33
C TRP A 27 -23.16 8.48 -22.60
N VAL A 28 -23.30 9.22 -23.68
CA VAL A 28 -22.84 8.91 -25.04
C VAL A 28 -21.33 9.08 -25.10
N VAL A 29 -20.60 8.04 -25.48
CA VAL A 29 -19.23 8.13 -26.00
C VAL A 29 -19.29 7.80 -27.49
N GLY A 30 -18.84 8.74 -28.31
CA GLY A 30 -18.90 8.69 -29.76
C GLY A 30 -18.15 7.49 -30.35
N GLN A 31 -18.81 6.80 -31.28
CA GLN A 31 -18.20 5.83 -32.18
C GLN A 31 -17.69 6.55 -33.43
N SER A 32 -16.45 6.27 -33.80
CA SER A 32 -16.00 6.42 -35.20
C SER A 32 -16.07 5.05 -35.87
N ALA A 33 -16.65 5.05 -37.06
CA ALA A 33 -17.04 3.88 -37.85
C ALA A 33 -15.89 3.28 -38.68
N ALA A 34 -15.96 1.96 -38.90
CA ALA A 34 -15.70 1.23 -40.15
C ALA A 34 -16.08 -0.25 -39.91
N GLN A 35 -17.23 -0.72 -40.44
CA GLN A 35 -17.35 -1.59 -41.63
C GLN A 35 -16.65 -2.96 -41.47
N SER A 36 -17.20 -4.12 -41.86
CA SER A 36 -18.46 -4.53 -42.49
C SER A 36 -18.46 -6.07 -42.54
N ALA A 37 -19.62 -6.67 -42.28
CA ALA A 37 -20.21 -7.92 -42.81
C ALA A 37 -19.34 -9.19 -43.03
N ALA A 38 -19.76 -10.32 -42.43
CA ALA A 38 -20.51 -11.36 -43.16
C ALA A 38 -20.99 -12.47 -42.19
N ASP A 39 -22.29 -12.75 -42.27
CA ASP A 39 -23.00 -13.89 -41.70
C ASP A 39 -22.56 -15.22 -42.33
N SER A 40 -22.44 -16.28 -41.53
CA SER A 40 -23.10 -17.55 -41.87
C SER A 40 -23.24 -18.48 -40.66
N LYS A 41 -24.49 -18.90 -40.48
CA LYS A 41 -25.17 -19.61 -39.40
C LYS A 41 -24.87 -21.12 -39.43
N ALA A 42 -24.59 -21.75 -38.27
CA ALA A 42 -24.87 -23.18 -38.06
C ALA A 42 -24.98 -23.52 -36.56
N THR A 43 -26.09 -24.16 -36.20
CA THR A 43 -26.47 -24.67 -34.87
C THR A 43 -25.85 -26.05 -34.56
N PRO A 44 -25.88 -26.50 -33.29
CA PRO A 44 -24.96 -27.51 -32.76
C PRO A 44 -25.50 -28.93 -32.93
N LYS A 45 -24.61 -29.89 -33.14
CA LYS A 45 -24.80 -31.30 -32.79
C LYS A 45 -23.47 -32.05 -32.77
N ASP A 46 -23.43 -33.02 -31.86
CA ASP A 46 -22.45 -34.10 -31.73
C ASP A 46 -21.20 -33.80 -30.89
N ALA A 47 -21.32 -34.11 -29.60
CA ALA A 47 -20.20 -34.34 -28.70
C ALA A 47 -19.62 -35.75 -28.93
N PRO A 48 -18.29 -35.92 -28.98
CA PRO A 48 -17.65 -37.20 -28.71
C PRO A 48 -17.08 -37.24 -27.29
N LYS A 49 -17.34 -38.36 -26.63
CA LYS A 49 -16.80 -38.76 -25.33
C LYS A 49 -15.38 -39.30 -25.49
N ASP A 50 -14.58 -39.04 -24.46
CA ASP A 50 -13.38 -39.75 -23.99
C ASP A 50 -12.30 -40.15 -25.01
N ALA A 51 -11.15 -39.46 -24.93
CA ALA A 51 -9.84 -40.11 -25.09
C ALA A 51 -8.71 -39.24 -24.49
N THR A 52 -8.20 -39.72 -23.36
CA THR A 52 -6.77 -39.76 -23.02
C THR A 52 -6.06 -38.46 -22.62
N SER A 53 -5.55 -38.49 -21.39
CA SER A 53 -4.59 -37.57 -20.78
C SER A 53 -3.39 -37.25 -21.67
N GLY A 54 -3.39 -36.04 -22.25
CA GLY A 54 -2.16 -35.38 -22.69
C GLY A 54 -1.56 -34.65 -21.49
N GLY A 55 -0.36 -35.06 -21.05
CA GLY A 55 0.41 -34.32 -20.04
C GLY A 55 0.67 -32.87 -20.45
N PRO A 56 1.05 -31.98 -19.52
CA PRO A 56 1.34 -30.59 -19.83
C PRO A 56 2.40 -30.53 -20.92
N LYS A 57 2.04 -29.99 -22.10
CA LYS A 57 3.03 -29.64 -23.11
C LYS A 57 3.96 -28.63 -22.46
N GLU A 58 5.24 -28.98 -22.37
CA GLU A 58 6.31 -28.08 -21.92
C GLU A 58 6.12 -26.72 -22.60
N GLY A 59 5.82 -25.72 -21.78
CA GLY A 59 5.69 -24.35 -22.24
C GLY A 59 7.00 -23.93 -22.88
N THR A 60 6.91 -23.39 -24.09
CA THR A 60 8.02 -22.74 -24.79
C THR A 60 8.78 -21.85 -23.81
N PRO A 61 10.12 -21.96 -23.68
CA PRO A 61 10.86 -21.13 -22.76
C PRO A 61 10.60 -19.66 -23.09
N ALA A 62 10.17 -18.89 -22.08
CA ALA A 62 9.97 -17.47 -22.21
C ALA A 62 11.23 -16.82 -22.81
N PRO A 63 11.09 -15.85 -23.73
CA PRO A 63 12.24 -15.19 -24.32
C PRO A 63 13.11 -14.61 -23.21
N LYS A 64 14.40 -15.01 -23.18
CA LYS A 64 15.38 -14.47 -22.23
C LYS A 64 15.42 -12.96 -22.45
N GLN A 65 14.99 -12.20 -21.45
CA GLN A 65 15.04 -10.75 -21.51
C GLN A 65 16.47 -10.32 -21.85
N PRO A 66 16.66 -9.38 -22.79
CA PRO A 66 17.99 -8.89 -23.11
C PRO A 66 18.62 -8.33 -21.84
N ALA A 67 19.85 -8.74 -21.55
CA ALA A 67 20.58 -8.27 -20.38
C ALA A 67 20.70 -6.74 -20.46
N GLY A 68 19.98 -6.04 -19.57
CA GLY A 68 20.09 -4.59 -19.44
C GLY A 68 21.53 -4.20 -19.10
N LYS A 69 21.95 -3.00 -19.50
CA LYS A 69 23.29 -2.47 -19.19
C LYS A 69 23.61 -2.65 -17.69
N PRO A 70 24.86 -3.02 -17.32
CA PRO A 70 25.25 -3.12 -15.92
C PRO A 70 24.91 -1.84 -15.17
N ARG A 71 24.09 -1.95 -14.12
CA ARG A 71 23.80 -0.81 -13.24
C ARG A 71 25.03 -0.54 -12.39
N GLU A 72 25.48 0.71 -12.37
CA GLU A 72 26.54 1.15 -11.47
C GLU A 72 26.17 0.80 -10.01
N LYS A 73 27.11 0.17 -9.30
CA LYS A 73 26.90 -0.28 -7.92
C LYS A 73 26.95 0.93 -6.99
N LYS A 74 25.78 1.45 -6.60
CA LYS A 74 25.66 2.53 -5.61
C LYS A 74 25.99 1.98 -4.21
N MET A 75 26.95 2.61 -3.52
CA MET A 75 27.23 2.30 -2.11
C MET A 75 26.11 2.82 -1.19
N PRO A 76 25.87 2.15 -0.05
CA PRO A 76 25.00 2.69 1.00
C PRO A 76 25.42 4.09 1.45
N ILE A 77 24.48 4.88 1.97
CA ILE A 77 24.77 6.18 2.56
C ILE A 77 25.41 5.96 3.93
N GLU A 78 26.37 6.82 4.29
CA GLU A 78 27.04 6.78 5.59
C GLU A 78 26.03 6.81 6.75
N ALA A 79 26.15 5.86 7.68
CA ALA A 79 25.18 5.60 8.73
C ALA A 79 24.95 6.84 9.62
N GLU A 80 26.04 7.49 10.07
CA GLU A 80 25.95 8.70 10.90
C GLU A 80 25.31 9.88 10.17
N LEU A 81 25.42 9.95 8.84
CA LEU A 81 24.73 10.97 8.05
C LEU A 81 23.22 10.70 8.02
N VAL A 82 22.81 9.43 7.91
CA VAL A 82 21.40 9.03 8.02
C VAL A 82 20.86 9.39 9.40
N LYS A 83 21.58 9.04 10.46
CA LYS A 83 21.22 9.38 11.84
C LYS A 83 21.05 10.89 12.04
N ALA A 84 22.03 11.69 11.62
CA ALA A 84 21.99 13.14 11.73
C ALA A 84 20.78 13.73 11.00
N PHE A 85 20.47 13.22 9.80
CA PHE A 85 19.32 13.65 9.02
C PHE A 85 17.98 13.32 9.70
N VAL A 86 17.84 12.11 10.26
CA VAL A 86 16.64 11.71 11.01
C VAL A 86 16.47 12.55 12.28
N ILE A 87 17.54 12.78 13.03
CA ILE A 87 17.52 13.65 14.23
C ILE A 87 17.12 15.07 13.87
N ALA A 88 17.69 15.65 12.81
CA ALA A 88 17.36 17.00 12.37
C ALA A 88 15.86 17.13 12.06
N ALA A 89 15.25 16.12 11.44
CA ALA A 89 13.83 16.16 11.07
C ALA A 89 12.85 16.26 12.25
N HIS A 90 13.31 16.08 13.50
CA HIS A 90 12.50 16.29 14.68
C HIS A 90 12.26 17.78 15.00
N LYS A 91 13.04 18.71 14.44
CA LYS A 91 12.93 20.16 14.78
C LYS A 91 13.65 21.16 13.88
N ASP A 92 14.63 20.74 13.09
CA ASP A 92 15.56 21.64 12.40
C ASP A 92 15.39 21.56 10.88
N LEU A 93 14.48 22.37 10.34
CA LEU A 93 14.19 22.41 8.91
C LEU A 93 15.40 22.86 8.08
N GLU A 94 16.22 23.78 8.59
CA GLU A 94 17.37 24.31 7.85
C GLU A 94 18.47 23.26 7.74
N GLU A 95 18.74 22.51 8.82
CA GLU A 95 19.68 21.38 8.74
C GLU A 95 19.13 20.26 7.84
N VAL A 96 17.83 19.96 7.88
CA VAL A 96 17.20 19.02 6.93
C VAL A 96 17.43 19.47 5.49
N LYS A 97 17.19 20.74 5.15
CA LYS A 97 17.41 21.29 3.80
C LYS A 97 18.87 21.17 3.39
N LYS A 98 19.81 21.55 4.27
CA LYS A 98 21.25 21.51 4.03
C LYS A 98 21.74 20.09 3.76
N LEU A 99 21.41 19.14 4.64
CA LEU A 99 21.83 17.74 4.50
C LEU A 99 21.24 17.10 3.25
N LEU A 100 19.96 17.35 2.96
CA LEU A 100 19.30 16.79 1.79
C LEU A 100 19.82 17.37 0.48
N ALA A 101 20.17 18.66 0.45
CA ALA A 101 20.82 19.28 -0.70
C ALA A 101 22.20 18.65 -0.98
N ALA A 102 22.98 18.38 0.06
CA ALA A 102 24.28 17.71 -0.07
C ALA A 102 24.15 16.24 -0.50
N LYS A 103 23.12 15.53 -0.04
CA LYS A 103 22.90 14.11 -0.34
C LYS A 103 21.40 13.81 -0.58
N PRO A 104 20.90 13.96 -1.83
CA PRO A 104 19.48 13.77 -2.15
C PRO A 104 18.92 12.38 -1.82
N GLY A 105 19.77 11.36 -1.78
CA GLY A 105 19.38 10.00 -1.42
C GLY A 105 18.91 9.84 0.04
N LEU A 106 19.15 10.83 0.91
CA LEU A 106 18.73 10.82 2.31
C LEU A 106 17.21 10.83 2.49
N VAL A 107 16.46 11.36 1.52
CA VAL A 107 15.00 11.61 1.66
C VAL A 107 14.19 10.36 2.07
N ASN A 108 14.65 9.17 1.67
CA ASN A 108 14.02 7.90 2.01
C ASN A 108 14.97 6.97 2.80
N ALA A 109 16.05 7.50 3.35
CA ALA A 109 16.93 6.75 4.25
C ALA A 109 16.26 6.59 5.61
N CYS A 110 16.46 5.43 6.24
CA CYS A 110 15.98 5.13 7.58
C CYS A 110 17.15 4.84 8.50
N TRP A 111 17.09 5.38 9.70
CA TRP A 111 18.00 5.04 10.80
C TRP A 111 17.43 3.86 11.58
N ASP A 112 18.28 2.92 11.96
CA ASP A 112 17.95 1.81 12.85
C ASP A 112 18.34 2.19 14.27
N TRP A 113 17.35 2.45 15.13
CA TRP A 113 17.57 2.71 16.56
C TRP A 113 17.93 1.44 17.35
N GLY A 114 17.82 0.26 16.72
CA GLY A 114 17.99 -1.05 17.33
C GLY A 114 16.65 -1.68 17.71
N GLY A 115 16.65 -3.00 17.95
CA GLY A 115 15.45 -3.70 18.45
C GLY A 115 14.27 -3.75 17.47
N GLY A 116 14.51 -3.48 16.18
CA GLY A 116 13.46 -3.41 15.16
C GLY A 116 12.80 -2.04 15.02
N ASP A 117 13.33 -1.00 15.66
CA ASP A 117 12.84 0.37 15.57
C ASP A 117 13.55 1.15 14.45
N PHE A 118 12.89 1.26 13.31
CA PHE A 118 13.39 1.97 12.15
C PHE A 118 12.65 3.28 11.95
N GLU A 119 13.40 4.34 11.69
CA GLU A 119 12.83 5.67 11.53
C GLU A 119 13.37 6.39 10.30
N SER A 120 12.46 6.90 9.46
CA SER A 120 12.79 7.86 8.40
C SER A 120 12.71 9.29 8.92
N ALA A 121 13.31 10.25 8.20
CA ALA A 121 13.14 11.67 8.53
C ALA A 121 11.65 12.10 8.53
N LEU A 122 10.83 11.52 7.66
CA LEU A 122 9.39 11.79 7.64
C LEU A 122 8.70 11.26 8.91
N GLY A 123 9.12 10.08 9.40
CA GLY A 123 8.66 9.51 10.67
C GLY A 123 9.01 10.39 11.86
N GLY A 124 10.26 10.88 11.91
CA GLY A 124 10.74 11.85 12.92
C GLY A 124 9.90 13.13 12.96
N ALA A 125 9.65 13.72 11.79
CA ALA A 125 8.80 14.90 11.67
C ALA A 125 7.33 14.62 12.05
N ALA A 126 6.80 13.47 11.68
CA ALA A 126 5.41 13.10 11.95
C ALA A 126 5.12 12.90 13.43
N HIS A 127 5.98 12.18 14.16
CA HIS A 127 5.72 11.90 15.57
C HIS A 127 6.04 13.10 16.49
N THR A 128 6.74 14.12 15.99
CA THR A 128 7.03 15.38 16.71
C THR A 128 6.13 16.55 16.27
N GLY A 129 5.26 16.35 15.28
CA GLY A 129 4.32 17.36 14.79
C GLY A 129 4.96 18.45 13.90
N GLN A 130 6.12 18.18 13.31
CA GLN A 130 6.83 19.12 12.43
C GLN A 130 6.23 19.11 11.02
N ARG A 131 5.05 19.71 10.89
CA ARG A 131 4.30 19.80 9.63
C ARG A 131 5.13 20.35 8.47
N GLU A 132 5.81 21.47 8.68
CA GLU A 132 6.60 22.12 7.63
C GLU A 132 7.73 21.22 7.13
N ILE A 133 8.41 20.51 8.03
CA ILE A 133 9.45 19.53 7.68
C ILE A 133 8.84 18.36 6.90
N ALA A 134 7.72 17.81 7.35
CA ALA A 134 7.05 16.69 6.68
C ALA A 134 6.60 17.07 5.26
N GLU A 135 5.97 18.23 5.08
CA GLU A 135 5.55 18.74 3.77
C GLU A 135 6.74 18.99 2.85
N PHE A 136 7.83 19.57 3.38
CA PHE A 136 9.08 19.72 2.64
C PHE A 136 9.64 18.37 2.16
N LEU A 137 9.73 17.39 3.06
CA LEU A 137 10.25 16.05 2.75
C LEU A 137 9.40 15.36 1.68
N ILE A 138 8.07 15.44 1.77
CA ILE A 138 7.14 14.90 0.76
C ILE A 138 7.35 15.58 -0.59
N ALA A 139 7.50 16.92 -0.61
CA ALA A 139 7.81 17.67 -1.83
C ALA A 139 9.16 17.28 -2.46
N LYS A 140 10.07 16.68 -1.68
CA LYS A 140 11.35 16.12 -2.15
C LYS A 140 11.30 14.62 -2.46
N GLY A 141 10.12 14.00 -2.40
CA GLY A 141 9.92 12.60 -2.76
C GLY A 141 10.07 11.61 -1.60
N ALA A 142 9.88 12.07 -0.36
CA ALA A 142 9.69 11.17 0.78
C ALA A 142 8.40 10.34 0.56
N ARG A 143 8.48 9.04 0.82
CA ARG A 143 7.32 8.16 0.70
C ARG A 143 6.38 8.40 1.87
N LEU A 144 5.17 8.88 1.58
CA LEU A 144 4.12 9.05 2.58
C LEU A 144 3.78 7.69 3.22
N ASP A 145 3.74 7.67 4.54
CA ASP A 145 3.18 6.56 5.33
C ASP A 145 1.90 7.00 6.08
N ILE A 146 1.24 6.05 6.74
CA ILE A 146 0.00 6.32 7.47
C ILE A 146 0.21 7.26 8.67
N PHE A 147 1.39 7.27 9.26
CA PHE A 147 1.71 8.07 10.44
C PHE A 147 1.84 9.55 10.09
N ALA A 148 2.59 9.85 9.02
CA ALA A 148 2.67 11.17 8.44
C ALA A 148 1.33 11.62 7.86
N ALA A 149 0.58 10.73 7.18
CA ALA A 149 -0.77 11.04 6.73
C ALA A 149 -1.70 11.44 7.90
N ALA A 150 -1.58 10.76 9.04
CA ALA A 150 -2.35 11.08 10.23
C ALA A 150 -1.98 12.45 10.82
N MET A 151 -0.68 12.73 11.01
CA MET A 151 -0.21 14.04 11.49
C MET A 151 -0.58 15.19 10.52
N LEU A 152 -0.53 14.94 9.21
CA LEU A 152 -0.86 15.92 8.19
C LEU A 152 -2.37 16.12 7.99
N GLY A 153 -3.22 15.37 8.68
CA GLY A 153 -4.68 15.51 8.58
C GLY A 153 -5.29 14.92 7.31
N LYS A 154 -4.61 13.96 6.65
CA LYS A 154 -5.07 13.32 5.41
C LYS A 154 -6.13 12.25 5.69
N LEU A 155 -7.32 12.69 6.09
CA LEU A 155 -8.41 11.81 6.56
C LEU A 155 -8.83 10.75 5.53
N ASP A 156 -8.95 11.13 4.28
CA ASP A 156 -9.27 10.25 3.16
C ASP A 156 -8.26 9.11 3.01
N VAL A 157 -6.97 9.44 3.07
CA VAL A 157 -5.86 8.47 3.02
C VAL A 157 -5.91 7.53 4.22
N VAL A 158 -6.03 8.06 5.43
CA VAL A 158 -6.08 7.24 6.65
C VAL A 158 -7.29 6.30 6.63
N LYS A 159 -8.47 6.78 6.25
CA LYS A 159 -9.69 5.95 6.11
C LYS A 159 -9.52 4.85 5.08
N ALA A 160 -8.92 5.16 3.93
CA ALA A 160 -8.67 4.19 2.88
C ALA A 160 -7.73 3.08 3.36
N MET A 161 -6.65 3.43 4.07
CA MET A 161 -5.70 2.45 4.62
C MET A 161 -6.36 1.56 5.68
N VAL A 162 -7.13 2.13 6.61
CA VAL A 162 -7.86 1.35 7.63
C VAL A 162 -8.91 0.43 7.00
N THR A 163 -9.57 0.88 5.94
CA THR A 163 -10.57 0.08 5.22
C THR A 163 -9.93 -1.07 4.46
N ALA A 164 -8.81 -0.82 3.77
CA ALA A 164 -8.07 -1.84 3.02
C ALA A 164 -7.37 -2.85 3.93
N PHE A 165 -6.90 -2.41 5.10
CA PHE A 165 -6.19 -3.23 6.07
C PHE A 165 -6.74 -3.00 7.49
N PRO A 166 -7.88 -3.62 7.85
CA PRO A 166 -8.46 -3.49 9.19
C PRO A 166 -7.46 -3.88 10.28
N GLY A 167 -7.30 -3.02 11.29
CA GLY A 167 -6.34 -3.22 12.38
C GLY A 167 -5.02 -2.47 12.22
N ILE A 168 -4.74 -1.88 11.04
CA ILE A 168 -3.53 -1.07 10.81
C ILE A 168 -3.45 0.14 11.74
N GLU A 169 -4.58 0.64 12.25
CA GLU A 169 -4.62 1.72 13.23
C GLU A 169 -3.98 1.37 14.59
N LYS A 170 -3.75 0.07 14.83
CA LYS A 170 -3.08 -0.47 16.02
C LYS A 170 -1.59 -0.76 15.79
N THR A 171 -1.12 -0.67 14.55
CA THR A 171 0.30 -0.86 14.23
C THR A 171 1.10 0.34 14.78
N PRO A 172 2.13 0.10 15.61
CA PRO A 172 2.97 1.19 16.11
C PRO A 172 3.88 1.74 15.01
N GLY A 173 4.17 3.04 15.08
CA GLY A 173 5.20 3.69 14.29
C GLY A 173 6.57 3.66 14.98
N PRO A 174 7.50 4.54 14.57
CA PRO A 174 8.79 4.71 15.22
C PRO A 174 8.66 4.87 16.74
N HIS A 175 9.61 4.34 17.51
CA HIS A 175 9.64 4.36 18.98
C HIS A 175 8.41 3.70 19.64
N GLY A 176 7.68 2.85 18.90
CA GLY A 176 6.44 2.26 19.39
C GLY A 176 5.25 3.23 19.44
N ILE A 177 5.37 4.43 18.87
CA ILE A 177 4.38 5.50 19.01
C ILE A 177 3.09 5.13 18.25
N PRO A 178 1.92 5.10 18.92
CA PRO A 178 0.66 4.74 18.26
C PRO A 178 0.25 5.73 17.16
N LEU A 179 -0.49 5.26 16.15
CA LEU A 179 -1.01 6.09 15.06
C LEU A 179 -1.81 7.30 15.57
N ILE A 180 -2.64 7.11 16.60
CA ILE A 180 -3.44 8.20 17.17
C ILE A 180 -2.59 9.33 17.77
N VAL A 181 -1.38 9.03 18.26
CA VAL A 181 -0.47 10.07 18.79
C VAL A 181 0.01 10.98 17.66
N HIS A 182 0.26 10.44 16.47
CA HIS A 182 0.63 11.25 15.30
C HIS A 182 -0.49 12.20 14.91
N ALA A 183 -1.75 11.75 14.93
CA ALA A 183 -2.90 12.63 14.73
C ALA A 183 -2.97 13.75 15.79
N LYS A 184 -2.69 13.45 17.07
CA LYS A 184 -2.62 14.48 18.13
C LYS A 184 -1.51 15.50 17.87
N MET A 185 -0.36 15.06 17.37
CA MET A 185 0.76 15.94 17.01
C MET A 185 0.41 16.85 15.83
N GLY A 186 -0.53 16.43 14.97
CA GLY A 186 -1.07 17.21 13.87
C GLY A 186 -1.98 18.37 14.28
N ARG A 187 -2.42 18.41 15.55
CA ARG A 187 -3.25 19.48 16.15
C ARG A 187 -4.54 19.75 15.34
N GLU A 188 -4.97 21.00 15.26
CA GLU A 188 -6.24 21.42 14.64
C GLU A 188 -6.39 20.89 13.20
N PRO A 189 -5.37 20.96 12.33
CA PRO A 189 -5.50 20.39 10.98
C PRO A 189 -5.68 18.87 10.92
N ALA A 190 -5.38 18.14 11.98
CA ALA A 190 -5.57 16.69 12.08
C ALA A 190 -6.77 16.30 12.96
N ALA A 191 -7.62 17.27 13.35
CA ALA A 191 -8.74 17.04 14.27
C ALA A 191 -9.71 15.96 13.74
N ASP A 192 -10.03 15.96 12.46
CA ASP A 192 -10.91 14.96 11.88
C ASP A 192 -10.29 13.55 11.84
N VAL A 193 -8.97 13.47 11.62
CA VAL A 193 -8.24 12.21 11.72
C VAL A 193 -8.27 11.71 13.17
N LEU A 194 -7.99 12.58 14.13
CA LEU A 194 -8.02 12.24 15.54
C LEU A 194 -9.39 11.70 15.93
N LYS A 195 -10.47 12.43 15.60
CA LYS A 195 -11.86 12.01 15.83
C LYS A 195 -12.18 10.66 15.19
N PHE A 196 -11.73 10.45 13.95
CA PHE A 196 -11.90 9.17 13.28
C PHE A 196 -11.19 8.03 14.03
N LEU A 197 -9.92 8.19 14.39
CA LEU A 197 -9.15 7.17 15.11
C LEU A 197 -9.71 6.91 16.52
N GLU A 198 -10.20 7.93 17.23
CA GLU A 198 -10.90 7.78 18.51
C GLU A 198 -12.18 6.93 18.37
N SER A 199 -12.93 7.10 17.28
CA SER A 199 -14.15 6.31 17.03
C SER A 199 -13.87 4.82 16.80
N LEU A 200 -12.63 4.45 16.46
CA LEU A 200 -12.20 3.06 16.27
C LEU A 200 -11.73 2.41 17.59
N GLN A 201 -11.51 3.20 18.65
CA GLN A 201 -11.07 2.65 19.92
C GLN A 201 -12.21 1.88 20.61
N PRO A 202 -11.90 0.76 21.30
CA PRO A 202 -12.90 0.08 22.10
C PRO A 202 -13.41 1.07 23.15
N LYS A 203 -14.74 1.13 23.31
CA LYS A 203 -15.35 1.91 24.39
C LYS A 203 -14.79 1.37 25.70
N LYS A 204 -14.24 2.24 26.54
CA LYS A 204 -13.86 1.86 27.90
C LYS A 204 -15.10 1.27 28.57
N ALA A 205 -15.00 0.04 29.05
CA ALA A 205 -16.01 -0.52 29.93
C ALA A 205 -16.07 0.36 31.18
N THR A 206 -17.22 1.01 31.38
CA THR A 206 -17.57 1.77 32.59
C THR A 206 -17.96 0.84 33.71
#